data_AF-A0A962CFX3-F1
#
_entry.id   AF-A0A962CFX3-F1
#
_cell.length_a   1.000
_cell.length_b   1.000
_cell.length_c   1.000
_cell.angle_alpha   90.00
_cell.angle_beta   90.00
_cell.angle_gamma   90.00
#
_symmetry.space_group_name_H-M   'P 1'
#
loop_
_entity.id
_entity.type
_entity.pdbx_description
1 polymer ?
#
loop_
_entity_poly.entity_id
_entity_poly.type
_entity_poly.pdbx_seq_one_letter_code
_entity_poly.pdbx_strand_id
1 'polypeptide(L)'
;MSSLTGLAARVLFGCLVLSAARADQGDPILPSPPYDYFVNLPTYFFIPAVPGSPTQIAVIDHDNTPVTNPTTSNGATLGRVLFYDKDLSANGTVACGSCHEQARGFSDARTLSVGFAGGNTRRHSMGL
;
A
#
# COMPACT_ATOMS: atom_id res chain seq x y z
N MET A 1 30.06 -20.46 67.26
CA MET A 1 28.65 -20.12 67.60
C MET A 1 28.34 -18.80 66.92
N SER A 2 27.18 -18.71 66.26
CA SER A 2 26.58 -17.51 65.62
C SER A 2 27.18 -17.14 64.25
N SER A 3 26.67 -17.65 63.12
CA SER A 3 25.46 -17.22 62.38
C SER A 3 25.61 -15.82 61.77
N LEU A 4 25.64 -15.72 60.44
CA LEU A 4 25.14 -14.59 59.65
C LEU A 4 25.01 -15.02 58.18
N THR A 5 23.77 -15.34 57.85
CA THR A 5 23.21 -15.51 56.52
C THR A 5 23.33 -14.21 55.71
N GLY A 6 23.80 -14.31 54.47
CA GLY A 6 23.89 -13.19 53.53
C GLY A 6 23.58 -13.66 52.11
N LEU A 7 22.31 -13.89 51.84
CA LEU A 7 21.77 -14.28 50.54
C LEU A 7 21.93 -13.11 49.57
N ALA A 8 23.04 -13.05 48.84
CA ALA A 8 23.23 -12.10 47.75
C ALA A 8 22.31 -12.50 46.59
N ALA A 9 21.14 -11.87 46.55
CA ALA A 9 20.16 -11.96 45.47
C ALA A 9 20.82 -11.56 44.15
N ARG A 10 21.17 -12.55 43.33
CA ARG A 10 21.53 -12.33 41.94
C ARG A 10 20.25 -11.95 41.19
N VAL A 11 20.10 -10.66 40.94
CA VAL A 11 19.11 -10.11 40.01
C VAL A 11 19.32 -10.79 38.67
N LEU A 12 18.50 -11.80 38.39
CA LEU A 12 18.31 -12.34 37.05
C LEU A 12 17.71 -11.20 36.23
N PHE A 13 18.54 -10.48 35.49
CA PHE A 13 18.11 -9.63 34.39
C PHE A 13 17.51 -10.57 33.34
N GLY A 14 16.22 -10.90 33.53
CA GLY A 14 15.41 -11.58 32.53
C GLY A 14 15.33 -10.66 31.33
N CYS A 15 16.09 -10.98 30.29
CA CYS A 15 15.94 -10.40 28.98
C CYS A 15 14.60 -10.91 28.44
N LEU A 16 13.51 -10.27 28.87
CA LEU A 16 12.18 -10.48 28.32
C LEU A 16 12.23 -9.92 26.91
N VAL A 17 12.60 -10.78 25.96
CA VAL A 17 12.43 -10.51 24.54
C VAL A 17 10.92 -10.45 24.33
N LEU A 18 10.38 -9.24 24.44
CA LEU A 18 9.00 -8.96 24.10
C LEU A 18 8.92 -9.09 22.58
N SER A 19 8.79 -10.33 22.10
CA SER A 19 8.47 -10.61 20.73
C SER A 19 7.07 -10.03 20.53
N ALA A 20 6.98 -8.85 19.95
CA ALA A 20 5.74 -8.33 19.42
C ALA A 20 5.36 -9.25 18.26
N ALA A 21 4.72 -10.37 18.60
CA ALA A 21 4.03 -11.19 17.63
C ALA A 21 3.04 -10.25 16.92
N ARG A 22 3.24 -10.05 15.61
CA ARG A 22 2.28 -9.32 14.77
C ARG A 22 1.02 -10.17 14.72
N ALA A 23 0.11 -9.93 15.65
CA ALA A 23 -1.21 -10.54 15.71
C ALA A 23 -2.11 -9.90 14.64
N ASP A 24 -1.70 -10.00 13.38
CA ASP A 24 -2.48 -9.64 12.20
C ASP A 24 -1.80 -10.24 10.96
N GLN A 25 -1.98 -11.54 10.74
CA GLN A 25 -1.75 -12.11 9.41
C GLN A 25 -3.07 -12.73 8.95
N GLY A 26 -4.13 -11.91 9.01
CA GLY A 26 -5.44 -12.30 8.49
C GLY A 26 -5.50 -12.09 6.98
N ASP A 27 -6.34 -12.88 6.30
CA ASP A 27 -6.66 -12.59 4.90
C ASP A 27 -7.31 -11.20 4.78
N PRO A 28 -6.99 -10.40 3.75
CA PRO A 28 -7.60 -9.09 3.56
C PRO A 28 -9.12 -9.19 3.47
N ILE A 29 -9.82 -8.36 4.25
CA ILE A 29 -11.28 -8.33 4.24
C ILE A 29 -11.76 -7.61 2.97
N LEU A 30 -12.39 -8.36 2.06
CA LEU A 30 -12.92 -7.80 0.82
C LEU A 30 -14.40 -7.39 0.97
N PRO A 31 -14.82 -6.28 0.36
CA PRO A 31 -16.23 -5.90 0.28
C PRO A 31 -17.01 -6.91 -0.58
N SER A 32 -18.24 -7.20 -0.16
CA SER A 32 -19.19 -8.03 -0.90
C SER A 32 -20.53 -7.29 -1.04
N PRO A 33 -20.99 -6.99 -2.28
CA PRO A 33 -20.36 -7.30 -3.56
C PRO A 33 -19.08 -6.47 -3.83
N PRO A 34 -18.22 -6.89 -4.77
CA PRO A 34 -17.13 -6.07 -5.26
C PRO A 34 -17.66 -4.76 -5.88
N TYR A 35 -16.82 -3.74 -5.90
CA TYR A 35 -17.19 -2.49 -6.58
C TYR A 35 -17.17 -2.68 -8.09
N ASP A 36 -18.05 -1.99 -8.79
CA ASP A 36 -18.07 -2.01 -10.25
C ASP A 36 -17.00 -1.05 -10.81
N TYR A 37 -16.05 -1.62 -11.53
CA TYR A 37 -14.97 -0.88 -12.20
C TYR A 37 -15.15 -0.81 -13.72
N PHE A 38 -16.22 -1.39 -14.25
CA PHE A 38 -16.55 -1.26 -15.66
C PHE A 38 -17.40 -0.01 -15.84
N VAL A 39 -16.76 1.06 -16.28
CA VAL A 39 -17.43 2.32 -16.60
C VAL A 39 -17.82 2.35 -18.07
N ASN A 40 -19.05 2.79 -18.36
CA ASN A 40 -19.42 3.15 -19.71
C ASN A 40 -18.71 4.44 -20.09
N LEU A 41 -17.66 4.31 -20.90
CA LEU A 41 -16.90 5.46 -21.37
C LEU A 41 -17.71 6.24 -22.41
N PRO A 42 -17.70 7.59 -22.36
CA PRO A 42 -18.26 8.41 -23.42
C PRO A 42 -17.61 8.16 -24.79
N THR A 43 -18.36 8.41 -25.86
CA THR A 43 -17.93 8.17 -27.25
C THR A 43 -16.63 8.89 -27.63
N TYR A 44 -16.34 10.05 -27.05
CA TYR A 44 -15.12 10.82 -27.33
C TYR A 44 -13.82 10.14 -26.87
N PHE A 45 -13.89 9.09 -26.02
CA PHE A 45 -12.72 8.27 -25.70
C PHE A 45 -12.34 7.28 -26.81
N PHE A 46 -13.29 6.97 -27.70
CA PHE A 46 -13.16 5.99 -28.77
C PHE A 46 -12.85 6.62 -30.14
N ILE A 47 -12.76 7.95 -30.21
CA ILE A 47 -12.45 8.67 -31.44
C ILE A 47 -11.25 9.61 -31.23
N PRO A 48 -10.38 9.77 -32.24
CA PRO A 48 -9.36 10.81 -32.21
C PRO A 48 -10.00 12.20 -32.11
N ALA A 49 -9.47 13.05 -31.23
CA ALA A 49 -9.96 14.42 -31.09
C ALA A 49 -9.72 15.29 -32.35
N VAL A 50 -8.71 14.94 -33.16
CA VAL A 50 -8.44 15.57 -34.47
C VAL A 50 -8.35 14.47 -35.54
N PRO A 51 -9.39 14.31 -36.38
CA PRO A 51 -9.37 13.35 -37.47
C PRO A 51 -8.20 13.60 -38.43
N GLY A 52 -7.42 12.55 -38.72
CA GLY A 52 -6.26 12.62 -39.62
C GLY A 52 -4.95 13.11 -39.00
N SER A 53 -4.93 13.42 -37.70
CA SER A 53 -3.68 13.73 -36.99
C SER A 53 -2.85 12.44 -36.79
N PRO A 54 -1.56 12.41 -37.18
CA PRO A 54 -0.70 11.25 -36.95
C PRO A 54 -0.26 11.11 -35.50
N THR A 55 -0.43 12.14 -34.67
CA THR A 55 0.03 12.19 -33.28
C THR A 55 -1.12 12.16 -32.27
N GLN A 56 -2.37 12.14 -32.72
CA GLN A 56 -3.52 12.13 -31.84
C GLN A 56 -4.40 10.93 -32.18
N ILE A 57 -4.26 9.88 -31.37
CA ILE A 57 -5.05 8.64 -31.45
C ILE A 57 -6.21 8.70 -30.45
N ALA A 58 -7.13 7.72 -30.50
CA ALA A 58 -8.19 7.65 -29.50
C ALA A 58 -7.60 7.30 -28.13
N VAL A 59 -8.21 7.80 -27.05
CA VAL A 59 -7.70 7.56 -25.70
C VAL A 59 -7.68 6.07 -25.36
N ILE A 60 -8.67 5.33 -25.84
CA ILE A 60 -8.75 3.87 -25.64
C ILE A 60 -7.56 3.12 -26.26
N ASP A 61 -6.91 3.68 -27.30
CA ASP A 61 -5.76 3.05 -27.95
C ASP A 61 -4.49 3.15 -27.10
N HIS A 62 -4.50 3.95 -26.03
CA HIS A 62 -3.43 4.00 -25.02
C HIS A 62 -3.59 2.95 -23.93
N ASP A 63 -4.57 2.03 -24.03
CA ASP A 63 -4.72 0.93 -23.08
C ASP A 63 -3.45 0.05 -23.07
N ASN A 64 -2.80 0.01 -21.92
CA ASN A 64 -1.60 -0.78 -21.67
C ASN A 64 -1.88 -2.01 -20.80
N THR A 65 -3.15 -2.38 -20.62
CA THR A 65 -3.56 -3.55 -19.83
C THR A 65 -2.98 -4.82 -20.46
N PRO A 66 -2.12 -5.57 -19.72
CA PRO A 66 -1.56 -6.80 -20.24
C PRO A 66 -2.64 -7.86 -20.42
N VAL A 67 -2.58 -8.61 -21.52
CA VAL A 67 -3.52 -9.72 -21.80
C VAL A 67 -3.52 -10.80 -20.72
N THR A 68 -2.41 -10.94 -19.98
CA THR A 68 -2.26 -11.90 -18.88
C THR A 68 -2.77 -11.38 -17.53
N ASN A 69 -3.11 -10.10 -17.44
CA ASN A 69 -3.65 -9.48 -16.22
C ASN A 69 -4.76 -8.47 -16.57
N PRO A 70 -5.88 -8.93 -17.13
CA PRO A 70 -6.99 -8.05 -17.47
C PRO A 70 -7.63 -7.46 -16.21
N THR A 71 -8.05 -6.19 -16.29
CA THR A 71 -8.79 -5.56 -15.21
C THR A 71 -10.16 -6.23 -15.02
N THR A 72 -10.46 -6.62 -13.78
CA THR A 72 -11.75 -7.17 -13.37
C THR A 72 -12.23 -6.47 -12.10
N SER A 73 -13.54 -6.43 -11.85
CA SER A 73 -14.08 -5.81 -10.63
C SER A 73 -13.54 -6.45 -9.35
N ASN A 74 -13.35 -7.78 -9.34
CA ASN A 74 -12.74 -8.51 -8.23
C ASN A 74 -11.26 -8.14 -8.05
N GLY A 75 -10.48 -8.17 -9.15
CA GLY A 75 -9.06 -7.86 -9.11
C GLY A 75 -8.79 -6.41 -8.69
N ALA A 76 -9.54 -5.46 -9.25
CA ALA A 76 -9.45 -4.05 -8.87
C ALA A 76 -9.89 -3.80 -7.42
N THR A 77 -10.93 -4.50 -6.95
CA THR A 77 -11.36 -4.44 -5.55
C THR A 77 -10.27 -4.93 -4.60
N LEU A 78 -9.67 -6.09 -4.89
CA LEU A 78 -8.55 -6.64 -4.13
C LEU A 78 -7.35 -5.69 -4.14
N GLY A 79 -6.97 -5.18 -5.31
CA GLY A 79 -5.88 -4.22 -5.47
C GLY A 79 -6.07 -2.97 -4.61
N ARG A 80 -7.28 -2.40 -4.56
CA ARG A 80 -7.59 -1.26 -3.69
C ARG A 80 -7.44 -1.61 -2.21
N VAL A 81 -7.90 -2.78 -1.77
CA VAL A 81 -7.75 -3.20 -0.37
C VAL A 81 -6.27 -3.31 -0.02
N LEU A 82 -5.49 -4.02 -0.84
CA LEU A 82 -4.04 -4.20 -0.65
C LEU A 82 -3.28 -2.87 -0.69
N PHE A 83 -3.69 -1.90 -1.50
CA PHE A 83 -3.06 -0.59 -1.59
C PHE A 83 -3.07 0.18 -0.25
N TYR A 84 -4.08 -0.05 0.58
CA TYR A 84 -4.22 0.57 1.90
C TYR A 84 -3.85 -0.37 3.05
N ASP A 85 -3.42 -1.59 2.74
CA ASP A 85 -3.04 -2.60 3.71
C ASP A 85 -1.60 -2.36 4.20
N LYS A 86 -1.44 -2.18 5.50
CA LYS A 86 -0.13 -1.95 6.12
C LYS A 86 0.63 -3.24 6.37
N ASP A 87 -0.04 -4.39 6.38
CA ASP A 87 0.61 -5.66 6.67
C ASP A 87 1.57 -6.10 5.57
N LEU A 88 1.42 -5.54 4.37
CA LEU A 88 2.41 -5.64 3.31
C LEU A 88 3.76 -4.98 3.63
N SER A 89 3.85 -4.12 4.66
CA SER A 89 5.12 -3.61 5.14
C SER A 89 5.77 -4.52 6.18
N ALA A 90 7.11 -4.54 6.19
CA ALA A 90 7.90 -5.40 7.07
C ALA A 90 7.63 -5.23 8.58
N ASN A 91 7.09 -4.07 9.01
CA ASN A 91 6.71 -3.83 10.40
C ASN A 91 5.24 -3.39 10.60
N GLY A 92 4.38 -3.44 9.58
CA GLY A 92 2.95 -3.17 9.72
C GLY A 92 2.59 -1.69 9.89
N THR A 93 3.49 -0.77 9.52
CA THR A 93 3.30 0.68 9.80
C THR A 93 2.96 1.51 8.56
N VAL A 94 3.30 1.03 7.37
CA VAL A 94 3.19 1.78 6.10
C VAL A 94 2.46 0.94 5.06
N ALA A 95 1.53 1.56 4.33
CA ALA A 95 0.89 0.99 3.15
C ALA A 95 1.31 1.80 1.90
N CYS A 96 0.94 1.37 0.70
CA CYS A 96 1.16 2.16 -0.52
C CYS A 96 0.49 3.54 -0.39
N GLY A 97 -0.76 3.56 0.10
CA GLY A 97 -1.53 4.79 0.34
C GLY A 97 -0.99 5.70 1.44
N SER A 98 0.04 5.30 2.20
CA SER A 98 0.70 6.17 3.18
C SER A 98 1.57 7.25 2.53
N CYS A 99 2.08 7.00 1.32
CA CYS A 99 2.87 7.97 0.54
C CYS A 99 2.15 8.37 -0.77
N HIS A 100 1.15 7.61 -1.20
CA HIS A 100 0.35 7.89 -2.39
C HIS A 100 -1.08 8.22 -1.98
N GLU A 101 -1.27 9.37 -1.35
CA GLU A 101 -2.54 9.80 -0.75
C GLU A 101 -3.54 10.18 -1.84
N GLN A 102 -4.67 9.47 -1.94
CA GLN A 102 -5.70 9.74 -2.96
C GLN A 102 -6.19 11.20 -2.95
N ALA A 103 -6.34 11.81 -1.76
CA ALA A 103 -6.76 13.21 -1.62
C ALA A 103 -5.75 14.23 -2.18
N ARG A 104 -4.52 13.79 -2.49
CA ARG A 104 -3.43 14.59 -3.05
C ARG A 104 -3.02 14.14 -4.46
N GLY A 105 -3.94 13.51 -5.18
CA GLY A 105 -3.63 12.95 -6.51
C GLY A 105 -2.65 11.79 -6.43
N PHE A 106 -2.80 10.94 -5.40
CA PHE A 106 -1.96 9.78 -5.13
C PHE A 106 -0.47 10.13 -4.95
N SER A 107 -0.20 11.26 -4.30
CA SER A 107 1.15 11.74 -3.93
C SER A 107 1.22 12.04 -2.42
N ASP A 108 2.39 12.44 -1.93
CA ASP A 108 2.65 12.75 -0.51
C ASP A 108 2.64 14.27 -0.28
N ALA A 109 2.08 14.68 0.85
CA ALA A 109 2.23 16.03 1.40
C ALA A 109 3.68 16.47 1.56
N ARG A 110 4.52 15.54 2.00
CA ARG A 110 5.91 15.77 2.36
C ARG A 110 6.75 15.81 1.11
N THR A 111 7.78 16.65 1.11
CA THR A 111 8.79 16.65 0.04
C THR A 111 9.51 15.31 -0.08
N LEU A 112 9.73 14.62 1.03
CA LEU A 112 10.26 13.26 1.09
C LEU A 112 9.38 12.43 2.02
N SER A 113 8.94 11.29 1.53
CA SER A 113 8.08 10.37 2.29
C SER A 113 8.86 9.69 3.41
N VAL A 114 8.16 9.25 4.45
CA VAL A 114 8.75 8.48 5.55
C VAL A 114 8.48 6.99 5.29
N GLY A 115 9.54 6.20 5.13
CA GLY A 115 9.43 4.76 4.92
C GLY A 115 9.09 3.99 6.20
N PHE A 116 8.84 2.69 6.08
CA PHE A 116 8.46 1.84 7.21
C PHE A 116 9.50 1.83 8.35
N ALA A 117 10.78 2.03 8.04
CA ALA A 117 11.87 2.11 9.02
C ALA A 117 12.03 3.51 9.66
N GLY A 118 11.10 4.44 9.41
CA GLY A 118 11.12 5.80 9.97
C GLY A 118 12.07 6.79 9.29
N GLY A 119 12.88 6.34 8.33
CA GLY A 119 13.76 7.20 7.53
C GLY A 119 13.06 7.82 6.32
N ASN A 120 13.59 8.94 5.84
CA ASN A 120 13.09 9.60 4.62
C ASN A 120 13.49 8.84 3.35
N THR A 121 12.61 8.86 2.35
CA THR A 121 12.94 8.43 1.00
C THR A 121 13.93 9.39 0.34
N ARG A 122 14.59 8.94 -0.74
CA ARG A 122 15.54 9.79 -1.50
C ARG A 122 14.86 10.75 -2.48
N ARG A 123 13.57 10.56 -2.74
CA ARG A 123 12.79 11.30 -3.74
C ARG A 123 11.37 11.51 -3.23
N HIS A 124 10.75 12.55 -3.77
CA HIS A 124 9.33 12.82 -3.60
C HIS A 124 8.49 11.67 -4.19
N SER A 125 7.34 11.41 -3.57
CA SER A 125 6.38 10.41 -4.05
C SER A 125 5.64 10.95 -5.26
N MET A 126 5.82 10.32 -6.43
CA MET A 126 5.10 10.71 -7.64
C MET A 126 3.59 10.42 -7.51
N GLY A 127 2.77 11.18 -8.22
CA GLY A 127 1.35 10.80 -8.41
C GLY A 127 1.22 9.49 -9.17
N LEU A 128 0.15 8.74 -8.88
CA LEU A 128 -0.27 7.53 -9.60
C LEU A 128 -1.49 7.80 -10.48
#